data_AF-A0A960ZNH5-F1
#
_entry.id   AF-A0A960ZNH5-F1
#
_cell.length_a   1.000
_cell.length_b   1.000
_cell.length_c   1.000
_cell.angle_alpha   90.00
_cell.angle_beta   90.00
_cell.angle_gamma   90.00
#
_symmetry.space_group_name_H-M   'P 1'
#
loop_
_entity.id
_entity.type
_entity.pdbx_description
1 polymer ?
#
loop_
_entity_poly.entity_id
_entity_poly.type
_entity_poly.pdbx_seq_one_letter_code
_entity_poly.pdbx_strand_id
1 'polypeptide(L)'
;MLRFPHFLILLLVFGVQGCMTVDSAPPPAPGGAAIRLNDADAAAIGRKIWQNECGGTVEGLTSWNAGEDFPSLGIGHFIWYVPGRPGPFQESFPQLLAYMGEKGTAVPSWLASAKGCPWTSRSEFLKEQQSPRMKELRQFLANTVSVQTGFIVRRLELSLPEMQKATSAATDKERLRQNFYLMASSRNGLYALIDYVNFKGEGIKPEERYQGEGWGLRDVLL
;
A
#
# COMPACT_ATOMS: atom_id res chain seq x y z
N MET A 1 -31.58 43.62 -63.13
CA MET A 1 -31.41 45.04 -62.75
C MET A 1 -31.30 45.12 -61.24
N LEU A 2 -30.16 45.61 -60.72
CA LEU A 2 -29.91 46.12 -59.34
C LEU A 2 -30.12 45.12 -58.17
N ARG A 3 -29.34 45.05 -57.10
CA ARG A 3 -28.10 45.70 -56.61
C ARG A 3 -27.59 44.80 -55.47
N PHE A 4 -26.28 44.55 -55.38
CA PHE A 4 -25.62 44.02 -54.19
C PHE A 4 -25.62 45.04 -53.04
N PRO A 5 -25.67 44.60 -51.77
CA PRO A 5 -24.97 45.31 -50.71
C PRO A 5 -24.00 44.41 -49.93
N HIS A 6 -22.73 44.83 -49.97
CA HIS A 6 -21.82 45.05 -48.86
C HIS A 6 -21.52 43.90 -47.87
N PHE A 7 -20.31 43.40 -48.04
CA PHE A 7 -19.44 42.73 -47.08
C PHE A 7 -19.46 43.39 -45.68
N LEU A 8 -19.58 42.55 -44.65
CA LEU A 8 -18.98 42.79 -43.35
C LEU A 8 -18.41 41.45 -42.84
N ILE A 9 -17.09 41.27 -42.98
CA ILE A 9 -16.36 40.13 -42.39
C ILE A 9 -16.20 40.44 -40.90
N LEU A 10 -16.88 39.68 -40.06
CA LEU A 10 -16.69 39.68 -38.62
C LEU A 10 -15.71 38.56 -38.26
N LEU A 11 -14.48 38.93 -37.89
CA LEU A 11 -13.49 38.05 -37.29
C LEU A 11 -13.96 37.64 -35.88
N LEU A 12 -14.42 36.40 -35.73
CA LEU A 12 -14.70 35.79 -34.43
C LEU A 12 -13.43 35.10 -33.92
N VAL A 13 -12.80 35.73 -32.93
CA VAL A 13 -11.66 35.26 -32.15
C VAL A 13 -12.08 34.05 -31.32
N PHE A 14 -11.35 32.95 -31.44
CA PHE A 14 -11.48 31.76 -30.61
C PHE A 14 -11.19 32.09 -29.15
N GLY A 15 -12.20 31.98 -28.29
CA GLY A 15 -12.03 31.99 -26.83
C GLY A 15 -11.44 30.66 -26.37
N VAL A 16 -10.16 30.68 -26.00
CA VAL A 16 -9.52 29.56 -25.30
C VAL A 16 -10.08 29.52 -23.89
N GLN A 17 -10.82 28.46 -23.57
CA GLN A 17 -11.22 28.14 -22.20
C GLN A 17 -9.97 27.90 -21.36
N GLY A 18 -9.71 28.81 -20.41
CA GLY A 18 -8.65 28.65 -19.43
C GLY A 18 -8.90 27.43 -18.55
N CYS A 19 -7.95 26.51 -18.54
CA CYS A 19 -7.81 25.50 -17.49
C CYS A 19 -7.72 26.18 -16.13
N MET A 20 -8.72 25.99 -15.28
CA MET A 20 -8.55 26.21 -13.85
C MET A 20 -7.74 25.03 -13.28
N THR A 21 -6.42 25.20 -13.18
CA THR A 21 -5.58 24.30 -12.39
C THR A 21 -5.75 24.66 -10.92
N VAL A 22 -6.66 23.96 -10.23
CA VAL A 22 -6.70 23.93 -8.77
C VAL A 22 -5.84 22.77 -8.30
N ASP A 23 -4.53 22.90 -8.44
CA ASP A 23 -3.56 22.04 -7.78
C ASP A 23 -2.32 22.88 -7.50
N SER A 24 -2.33 23.54 -6.35
CA SER A 24 -1.12 24.13 -5.78
C SER A 24 -1.15 23.80 -4.30
N ALA A 25 -0.70 22.58 -3.98
CA ALA A 25 -0.33 22.25 -2.62
C ALA A 25 0.89 23.12 -2.21
N PRO A 26 0.92 23.66 -0.99
CA PRO A 26 2.04 24.46 -0.52
C PRO A 26 3.32 23.61 -0.45
N PRO A 27 4.51 24.23 -0.62
CA PRO A 27 5.77 23.50 -0.56
C PRO A 27 5.98 22.87 0.83
N PRO A 28 6.54 21.65 0.91
CA PRO A 28 6.74 20.97 2.18
C PRO A 28 7.77 21.71 3.04
N ALA A 29 7.42 21.93 4.31
CA ALA A 29 8.33 22.48 5.31
C ALA A 29 9.48 21.49 5.62
N PRO A 30 10.71 21.96 5.86
CA PRO A 30 11.83 21.09 6.20
C PRO A 30 11.79 20.76 7.69
N GLY A 31 11.60 19.49 8.04
CA GLY A 31 11.76 19.00 9.41
C GLY A 31 10.82 17.85 9.74
N GLY A 32 11.33 16.61 9.76
CA GLY A 32 10.61 15.43 10.27
C GLY A 32 9.30 15.12 9.54
N ALA A 33 9.31 15.04 8.21
CA ALA A 33 8.12 14.62 7.46
C ALA A 33 7.72 13.22 7.91
N ALA A 34 6.46 13.07 8.32
CA ALA A 34 5.79 11.78 8.40
C ALA A 34 4.74 11.71 7.29
N ILE A 35 4.46 10.52 6.76
CA ILE A 35 3.41 10.35 5.74
C ILE A 35 2.07 10.73 6.36
N ARG A 36 1.43 11.76 5.79
CA ARG A 36 0.09 12.17 6.20
C ARG A 36 -0.94 11.37 5.42
N LEU A 37 -1.63 10.47 6.12
CA LEU A 37 -2.71 9.68 5.54
C LEU A 37 -4.04 10.11 6.15
N ASN A 38 -4.90 10.77 5.36
CA ASN A 38 -6.28 11.03 5.75
C ASN A 38 -7.18 9.84 5.40
N ASP A 39 -8.39 9.80 5.97
CA ASP A 39 -9.32 8.68 5.81
C ASP A 39 -9.76 8.44 4.36
N ALA A 40 -9.91 9.51 3.56
CA ALA A 40 -10.29 9.41 2.16
C ALA A 40 -9.18 8.75 1.32
N ASP A 41 -7.93 9.13 1.58
CA ASP A 41 -6.76 8.53 0.94
C ASP A 41 -6.56 7.09 1.38
N ALA A 42 -6.69 6.79 2.69
CA ALA A 42 -6.63 5.43 3.20
C ALA A 42 -7.66 4.53 2.53
N ALA A 43 -8.91 4.98 2.42
CA ALA A 43 -9.97 4.21 1.78
C ALA A 43 -9.72 4.03 0.27
N ALA A 44 -9.24 5.08 -0.43
CA ALA A 44 -8.98 5.01 -1.87
C ALA A 44 -7.80 4.09 -2.20
N ILE A 45 -6.69 4.22 -1.47
CA ILE A 45 -5.51 3.38 -1.62
C ILE A 45 -5.84 1.93 -1.25
N GLY A 46 -6.53 1.72 -0.11
CA GLY A 46 -6.94 0.39 0.33
C GLY A 46 -7.81 -0.36 -0.67
N ARG A 47 -8.75 0.33 -1.33
CA ARG A 47 -9.55 -0.27 -2.41
C ARG A 47 -8.70 -0.68 -3.61
N LYS A 48 -7.70 0.12 -4.00
CA LYS A 48 -6.80 -0.24 -5.10
C LYS A 48 -5.95 -1.47 -4.75
N ILE A 49 -5.40 -1.51 -3.54
CA ILE A 49 -4.65 -2.66 -3.05
C ILE A 49 -5.55 -3.90 -3.04
N TRP A 50 -6.76 -3.80 -2.48
CA TRP A 50 -7.72 -4.90 -2.46
C TRP A 50 -8.05 -5.41 -3.88
N GLN A 51 -8.24 -4.48 -4.83
CA GLN A 51 -8.50 -4.85 -6.23
C GLN A 51 -7.34 -5.64 -6.84
N ASN A 52 -6.10 -5.22 -6.60
CA ASN A 52 -4.91 -5.86 -7.17
C ASN A 52 -4.56 -7.19 -6.51
N GLU A 53 -4.57 -7.23 -5.17
CA GLU A 53 -4.08 -8.37 -4.40
C GLU A 53 -5.15 -9.47 -4.27
N CYS A 54 -6.43 -9.09 -4.10
CA CYS A 54 -7.50 -10.03 -3.80
C CYS A 54 -8.64 -10.03 -4.84
N GLY A 55 -8.43 -9.38 -5.99
CA GLY A 55 -9.44 -9.24 -7.04
C GLY A 55 -10.65 -8.39 -6.65
N GLY A 56 -10.58 -7.65 -5.54
CA GLY A 56 -11.70 -6.90 -4.97
C GLY A 56 -12.79 -7.76 -4.35
N THR A 57 -12.51 -9.04 -4.08
CA THR A 57 -13.49 -9.99 -3.53
C THR A 57 -13.28 -10.21 -2.03
N VAL A 58 -14.37 -10.52 -1.31
CA VAL A 58 -14.32 -10.84 0.13
C VAL A 58 -13.62 -12.19 0.35
N GLU A 59 -13.85 -13.15 -0.54
CA GLU A 59 -13.21 -14.47 -0.52
C GLU A 59 -11.69 -14.36 -0.69
N GLY A 60 -11.22 -13.46 -1.56
CA GLY A 60 -9.81 -13.23 -1.82
C GLY A 60 -9.03 -12.69 -0.62
N LEU A 61 -9.70 -12.12 0.40
CA LEU A 61 -9.05 -11.62 1.62
C LEU A 61 -8.41 -12.74 2.46
N THR A 62 -8.61 -14.00 2.09
CA THR A 62 -8.03 -15.16 2.76
C THR A 62 -7.55 -16.15 1.72
N SER A 63 -6.26 -16.43 1.70
CA SER A 63 -5.67 -17.41 0.79
C SER A 63 -4.59 -18.21 1.51
N TRP A 64 -4.24 -19.37 0.96
CA TRP A 64 -3.11 -20.17 1.41
C TRP A 64 -2.58 -20.93 0.20
N ASN A 65 -1.37 -20.61 -0.26
CA ASN A 65 -0.82 -21.26 -1.45
C ASN A 65 -0.28 -22.65 -1.11
N ALA A 66 -0.20 -23.52 -2.12
CA ALA A 66 0.42 -24.83 -1.95
C ALA A 66 1.93 -24.65 -1.70
N GLY A 67 2.47 -25.37 -0.70
CA GLY A 67 3.89 -25.30 -0.34
C GLY A 67 4.25 -24.25 0.72
N GLU A 68 3.29 -23.45 1.17
CA GLU A 68 3.50 -22.48 2.26
C GLU A 68 3.03 -23.03 3.61
N ASP A 69 3.70 -22.60 4.69
CA ASP A 69 3.33 -22.91 6.08
C ASP A 69 2.50 -21.79 6.75
N PHE A 70 1.81 -20.98 5.95
CA PHE A 70 1.02 -19.83 6.40
C PHE A 70 -0.10 -19.50 5.41
N PRO A 71 -1.27 -19.04 5.89
CA PRO A 71 -2.19 -18.26 5.07
C PRO A 71 -1.74 -16.81 4.93
N SER A 72 -2.21 -16.18 3.85
CA SER A 72 -2.13 -14.75 3.58
C SER A 72 -3.51 -14.12 3.79
N LEU A 73 -3.56 -13.06 4.60
CA LEU A 73 -4.81 -12.47 5.09
C LEU A 73 -4.90 -10.98 4.80
N GLY A 74 -6.11 -10.49 4.53
CA GLY A 74 -6.37 -9.07 4.34
C GLY A 74 -5.83 -8.50 3.03
N ILE A 75 -6.02 -7.21 2.84
CA ILE A 75 -5.67 -6.54 1.56
C ILE A 75 -4.17 -6.53 1.29
N GLY A 76 -3.33 -6.62 2.34
CA GLY A 76 -1.88 -6.62 2.22
C GLY A 76 -1.26 -8.03 2.23
N HIS A 77 -2.06 -9.09 2.07
CA HIS A 77 -1.60 -10.48 2.15
C HIS A 77 -0.71 -10.74 3.38
N PHE A 78 -1.19 -10.30 4.53
CA PHE A 78 -0.47 -10.39 5.79
C PHE A 78 -0.29 -11.85 6.19
N ILE A 79 0.98 -12.25 6.32
CA ILE A 79 1.41 -13.61 6.63
C ILE A 79 1.11 -13.94 8.08
N TRP A 80 0.51 -15.12 8.31
CA TRP A 80 0.29 -15.68 9.64
C TRP A 80 0.85 -17.10 9.73
N TYR A 81 2.03 -17.29 10.32
CA TYR A 81 2.66 -18.61 10.39
C TYR A 81 1.90 -19.55 11.32
N VAL A 82 1.92 -20.83 10.98
CA VAL A 82 1.53 -21.86 11.93
C VAL A 82 2.58 -21.92 13.06
N PRO A 83 2.14 -21.96 14.33
CA PRO A 83 3.05 -22.06 15.47
C PRO A 83 4.10 -23.16 15.30
N GLY A 84 5.36 -22.83 15.58
CA GLY A 84 6.50 -23.75 15.46
C GLY A 84 7.01 -23.99 14.03
N ARG A 85 6.43 -23.34 13.02
CA ARG A 85 6.87 -23.43 11.61
C ARG A 85 7.22 -22.05 11.05
N PRO A 86 8.38 -21.48 11.44
CA PRO A 86 8.83 -20.22 10.88
C PRO A 86 9.18 -20.40 9.40
N GLY A 87 9.05 -19.33 8.63
CA GLY A 87 9.47 -19.30 7.24
C GLY A 87 10.41 -18.14 6.94
N PRO A 88 10.84 -18.01 5.68
CA PRO A 88 11.84 -17.02 5.26
C PRO A 88 11.26 -15.59 5.15
N PHE A 89 9.93 -15.43 5.25
CA PHE A 89 9.26 -14.15 5.09
C PHE A 89 8.92 -13.52 6.45
N GLN A 90 8.80 -12.20 6.46
CA GLN A 90 8.39 -11.48 7.64
C GLN A 90 6.91 -11.74 7.96
N GLU A 91 6.65 -12.34 9.13
CA GLU A 91 5.29 -12.47 9.64
C GLU A 91 4.70 -11.09 9.93
N SER A 92 3.47 -10.83 9.47
CA SER A 92 2.88 -9.49 9.52
C SER A 92 1.43 -9.44 10.00
N PHE A 93 0.69 -10.54 10.01
CA PHE A 93 -0.70 -10.53 10.51
C PHE A 93 -0.79 -10.25 12.02
N PRO A 94 0.05 -10.84 12.90
CA PRO A 94 0.06 -10.46 14.32
C PRO A 94 0.43 -8.98 14.54
N GLN A 95 1.32 -8.44 13.71
CA GLN A 95 1.69 -7.01 13.76
C GLN A 95 0.52 -6.10 13.36
N LEU A 96 -0.28 -6.51 12.36
CA LEU A 96 -1.51 -5.83 11.99
C LEU A 96 -2.50 -5.84 13.17
N LEU A 97 -2.70 -6.97 13.85
CA LEU A 97 -3.61 -7.05 15.00
C LEU A 97 -3.16 -6.13 16.14
N ALA A 98 -1.85 -6.08 16.42
CA ALA A 98 -1.29 -5.14 17.40
C ALA A 98 -1.56 -3.68 16.99
N TYR A 99 -1.32 -3.33 15.73
CA TYR A 99 -1.62 -2.00 15.19
C TYR A 99 -3.11 -1.66 15.28
N MET A 100 -4.00 -2.61 14.98
CA MET A 100 -5.45 -2.45 15.11
C MET A 100 -5.85 -2.19 16.57
N GLY A 101 -5.22 -2.87 17.52
CA GLY A 101 -5.38 -2.62 18.95
C GLY A 101 -4.95 -1.20 19.35
N GLU A 102 -3.79 -0.74 18.88
CA GLU A 102 -3.32 0.65 19.09
C GLU A 102 -4.29 1.69 18.52
N LYS A 103 -4.99 1.36 17.43
CA LYS A 103 -6.01 2.22 16.80
C LYS A 103 -7.41 2.08 17.41
N GLY A 104 -7.59 1.26 18.45
CA GLY A 104 -8.89 1.04 19.08
C GLY A 104 -9.89 0.31 18.18
N THR A 105 -9.42 -0.44 17.18
CA THR A 105 -10.29 -1.24 16.31
C THR A 105 -10.83 -2.42 17.10
N ALA A 106 -12.14 -2.68 17.00
CA ALA A 106 -12.78 -3.82 17.64
C ALA A 106 -12.35 -5.14 16.95
N VAL A 107 -11.29 -5.76 17.45
CA VAL A 107 -10.80 -7.07 16.97
C VAL A 107 -11.66 -8.19 17.57
N PRO A 108 -12.15 -9.16 16.76
CA PRO A 108 -12.85 -10.34 17.26
C PRO A 108 -12.07 -11.04 18.38
N SER A 109 -12.77 -11.45 19.44
CA SER A 109 -12.13 -11.96 20.67
C SER A 109 -11.19 -13.14 20.41
N TRP A 110 -11.58 -14.06 19.52
CA TRP A 110 -10.75 -15.21 19.17
C TRP A 110 -9.46 -14.81 18.45
N LEU A 111 -9.49 -13.75 17.61
CA LEU A 111 -8.28 -13.19 16.98
C LEU A 111 -7.40 -12.50 18.02
N ALA A 112 -7.99 -11.69 18.91
CA ALA A 112 -7.25 -11.00 19.96
C ALA A 112 -6.54 -11.96 20.93
N SER A 113 -7.12 -13.14 21.18
CA SER A 113 -6.54 -14.17 22.04
C SER A 113 -5.64 -15.17 21.30
N ALA A 114 -5.54 -15.10 19.97
CA ALA A 114 -4.84 -16.09 19.17
C ALA A 114 -3.32 -16.04 19.43
N LYS A 115 -2.70 -17.20 19.60
CA LYS A 115 -1.24 -17.34 19.81
C LYS A 115 -0.48 -17.67 18.52
N GLY A 116 -1.12 -17.50 17.38
CA GLY A 116 -0.65 -17.90 16.06
C GLY A 116 -1.80 -18.39 15.18
N CYS A 117 -1.50 -18.81 13.96
CA CYS A 117 -2.51 -19.28 13.02
C CYS A 117 -3.30 -20.46 13.62
N PRO A 118 -4.64 -20.38 13.69
CA PRO A 118 -5.47 -21.42 14.30
C PRO A 118 -5.59 -22.67 13.41
N TRP A 119 -5.29 -22.55 12.12
CA TRP A 119 -5.28 -23.66 11.18
C TRP A 119 -3.90 -24.28 11.12
N THR A 120 -3.81 -25.58 11.36
CA THR A 120 -2.55 -26.33 11.37
C THR A 120 -2.15 -26.83 9.98
N SER A 121 -3.00 -26.69 8.98
CA SER A 121 -2.67 -27.04 7.60
C SER A 121 -3.54 -26.31 6.59
N ARG A 122 -3.03 -26.21 5.36
CA ARG A 122 -3.82 -25.73 4.21
C ARG A 122 -5.09 -26.55 4.00
N SER A 123 -5.06 -27.87 4.20
CA SER A 123 -6.24 -28.72 4.05
C SER A 123 -7.35 -28.35 5.05
N GLU A 124 -6.97 -28.12 6.30
CA GLU A 124 -7.88 -27.66 7.35
C GLU A 124 -8.47 -26.28 7.02
N PHE A 125 -7.61 -25.32 6.65
CA PHE A 125 -8.02 -23.99 6.23
C PHE A 125 -9.02 -24.02 5.07
N LEU A 126 -8.76 -24.85 4.05
CA LEU A 126 -9.65 -24.97 2.89
C LEU A 126 -10.99 -25.62 3.23
N LYS A 127 -11.02 -26.60 4.13
CA LYS A 127 -12.26 -27.20 4.64
C LYS A 127 -13.10 -26.19 5.42
N GLU A 128 -12.44 -25.30 6.16
CA GLU A 128 -13.11 -24.27 6.95
C GLU A 128 -13.49 -23.01 6.17
N GLN A 129 -13.32 -22.96 4.85
CA GLN A 129 -13.60 -21.74 4.07
C GLN A 129 -15.01 -21.16 4.25
N GLN A 130 -15.99 -22.01 4.60
CA GLN A 130 -17.39 -21.62 4.82
C GLN A 130 -17.79 -21.63 6.29
N SER A 131 -16.84 -21.87 7.21
CA SER A 131 -17.09 -21.89 8.64
C SER A 131 -17.50 -20.50 9.15
N PRO A 132 -18.26 -20.42 10.26
CA PRO A 132 -18.57 -19.13 10.88
C PRO A 132 -17.31 -18.30 11.20
N ARG A 133 -16.25 -18.95 11.67
CA ARG A 133 -14.96 -18.30 11.96
C ARG A 133 -14.33 -17.66 10.73
N MET A 134 -14.29 -18.38 9.60
CA MET A 134 -13.71 -17.84 8.36
C MET A 134 -14.53 -16.68 7.80
N LYS A 135 -15.87 -16.78 7.86
CA LYS A 135 -16.76 -15.70 7.44
C LYS A 135 -16.61 -14.46 8.32
N GLU A 136 -16.50 -14.64 9.63
CA GLU A 136 -16.22 -13.54 10.57
C GLU A 136 -14.86 -12.89 10.29
N LEU A 137 -13.81 -13.68 10.06
CA LEU A 137 -12.48 -13.17 9.68
C LEU A 137 -12.56 -12.31 8.41
N ARG A 138 -13.18 -12.81 7.34
CA ARG A 138 -13.33 -12.06 6.09
C ARG A 138 -14.14 -10.78 6.26
N GLN A 139 -15.24 -10.83 7.01
CA GLN A 139 -16.06 -9.66 7.29
C GLN A 139 -15.28 -8.60 8.09
N PHE A 140 -14.52 -9.04 9.10
CA PHE A 140 -13.64 -8.18 9.87
C PHE A 140 -12.59 -7.50 8.98
N LEU A 141 -11.93 -8.26 8.10
CA LEU A 141 -10.95 -7.73 7.16
C LEU A 141 -11.58 -6.76 6.15
N ALA A 142 -12.73 -7.09 5.59
CA ALA A 142 -13.45 -6.21 4.66
C ALA A 142 -13.88 -4.88 5.35
N ASN A 143 -14.27 -4.94 6.62
CA ASN A 143 -14.71 -3.76 7.38
C ASN A 143 -13.55 -2.89 7.88
N THR A 144 -12.30 -3.35 7.77
CA THR A 144 -11.12 -2.67 8.32
C THR A 144 -10.10 -2.29 7.26
N VAL A 145 -10.51 -2.21 5.98
CA VAL A 145 -9.64 -1.87 4.84
C VAL A 145 -8.82 -0.60 5.09
N SER A 146 -9.42 0.51 5.53
CA SER A 146 -8.69 1.74 5.79
C SER A 146 -7.65 1.60 6.92
N VAL A 147 -7.95 0.80 7.95
CA VAL A 147 -7.02 0.54 9.05
C VAL A 147 -5.85 -0.31 8.56
N GLN A 148 -6.10 -1.33 7.74
CA GLN A 148 -5.07 -2.11 7.07
C GLN A 148 -4.18 -1.25 6.18
N THR A 149 -4.76 -0.29 5.44
CA THR A 149 -3.97 0.67 4.66
C THR A 149 -3.07 1.53 5.54
N GLY A 150 -3.57 1.99 6.69
CA GLY A 150 -2.74 2.71 7.66
C GLY A 150 -1.56 1.87 8.17
N PHE A 151 -1.76 0.58 8.42
CA PHE A 151 -0.68 -0.33 8.79
C PHE A 151 0.35 -0.51 7.66
N ILE A 152 -0.10 -0.66 6.41
CA ILE A 152 0.77 -0.75 5.23
C ILE A 152 1.61 0.53 5.08
N VAL A 153 0.99 1.71 5.22
CA VAL A 153 1.69 3.00 5.18
C VAL A 153 2.71 3.12 6.31
N ARG A 154 2.37 2.71 7.54
CA ARG A 154 3.32 2.70 8.66
C ARG A 154 4.53 1.80 8.36
N ARG A 155 4.31 0.61 7.77
CA ARG A 155 5.40 -0.28 7.38
C ARG A 155 6.27 0.32 6.30
N LEU A 156 5.67 0.94 5.28
CA LEU A 156 6.40 1.66 4.23
C LEU A 156 7.25 2.78 4.82
N GLU A 157 6.73 3.55 5.76
CA GLU A 157 7.47 4.63 6.40
C GLU A 157 8.65 4.11 7.24
N LEU A 158 8.47 2.95 7.91
CA LEU A 158 9.53 2.28 8.66
C LEU A 158 10.62 1.67 7.77
N SER A 159 10.39 1.47 6.47
CA SER A 159 11.43 0.98 5.57
C SER A 159 12.41 2.06 5.15
N LEU A 160 12.03 3.35 5.21
CA LEU A 160 12.92 4.45 4.83
C LEU A 160 14.22 4.49 5.65
N PRO A 161 14.21 4.41 7.00
CA PRO A 161 15.43 4.32 7.78
C PRO A 161 16.31 3.12 7.41
N GLU A 162 15.72 1.96 7.06
CA GLU A 162 16.48 0.78 6.63
C GLU A 162 17.12 1.01 5.25
N MET A 163 16.40 1.60 4.30
CA MET A 163 16.95 2.00 3.01
C MET A 163 18.09 3.04 3.16
N GLN A 164 17.95 3.98 4.10
CA GLN A 164 19.02 4.94 4.42
C GLN A 164 20.24 4.24 5.05
N LYS A 165 20.05 3.26 5.93
CA LYS A 165 21.17 2.46 6.49
C LYS A 165 21.91 1.68 5.40
N ALA A 166 21.19 1.14 4.43
CA ALA A 166 21.75 0.41 3.28
C ALA A 166 22.40 1.31 2.21
N THR A 167 22.38 2.64 2.40
CA THR A 167 22.95 3.61 1.46
C THR A 167 24.25 4.20 2.03
N SER A 168 25.33 4.27 1.25
CA SER A 168 26.64 4.66 1.79
C SER A 168 26.81 6.18 1.94
N ALA A 169 26.61 6.94 0.86
CA ALA A 169 26.87 8.38 0.84
C ALA A 169 25.78 9.17 1.58
N ALA A 170 26.20 10.15 2.39
CA ALA A 170 25.25 11.01 3.13
C ALA A 170 24.33 11.82 2.19
N THR A 171 24.86 12.27 1.05
CA THR A 171 24.09 12.94 0.01
C THR A 171 22.99 12.07 -0.58
N ASP A 172 23.28 10.78 -0.76
CA ASP A 172 22.34 9.80 -1.32
C ASP A 172 21.26 9.44 -0.29
N LYS A 173 21.62 9.31 1.00
CA LYS A 173 20.64 9.14 2.08
C LYS A 173 19.63 10.29 2.14
N GLU A 174 20.09 11.52 1.91
CA GLU A 174 19.23 12.70 1.91
C GLU A 174 18.38 12.76 0.63
N ARG A 175 18.96 12.49 -0.54
CA ARG A 175 18.22 12.40 -1.80
C ARG A 175 17.10 11.35 -1.74
N LEU A 176 17.42 10.15 -1.26
CA LEU A 176 16.46 9.07 -1.04
C LEU A 176 15.29 9.54 -0.17
N ARG A 177 15.59 10.19 0.96
CA ARG A 177 14.57 10.74 1.87
C ARG A 177 13.71 11.80 1.19
N GLN A 178 14.32 12.72 0.45
CA GLN A 178 13.60 13.79 -0.25
C GLN A 178 12.66 13.22 -1.31
N ASN A 179 13.16 12.32 -2.17
CA ASN A 179 12.37 11.69 -3.23
C ASN A 179 11.23 10.83 -2.65
N PHE A 180 11.49 10.09 -1.56
CA PHE A 180 10.48 9.32 -0.85
C PHE A 180 9.33 10.21 -0.36
N TYR A 181 9.62 11.30 0.37
CA TYR A 181 8.57 12.18 0.88
C TYR A 181 7.91 13.03 -0.20
N LEU A 182 8.63 13.37 -1.28
CA LEU A 182 8.04 14.03 -2.45
C LEU A 182 6.97 13.14 -3.08
N MET A 183 7.27 11.86 -3.32
CA MET A 183 6.29 10.90 -3.84
C MET A 183 5.13 10.69 -2.85
N ALA A 184 5.44 10.49 -1.57
CA ALA A 184 4.44 10.28 -0.52
C ALA A 184 3.52 11.49 -0.27
N SER A 185 3.87 12.68 -0.79
CA SER A 185 3.05 13.90 -0.66
C SER A 185 1.76 13.88 -1.49
N SER A 186 1.64 12.94 -2.43
CA SER A 186 0.44 12.74 -3.24
C SER A 186 -0.12 11.33 -3.04
N ARG A 187 -1.45 11.18 -3.17
CA ARG A 187 -2.12 9.88 -3.08
C ARG A 187 -1.55 8.85 -4.06
N ASN A 188 -1.35 9.26 -5.32
CA ASN A 188 -0.85 8.35 -6.37
C ASN A 188 0.62 8.00 -6.14
N GLY A 189 1.45 8.96 -5.71
CA GLY A 189 2.83 8.67 -5.38
C GLY A 189 2.96 7.75 -4.16
N LEU A 190 2.17 7.96 -3.10
CA LEU A 190 2.13 7.06 -1.95
C LEU A 190 1.71 5.64 -2.36
N TYR A 191 0.65 5.51 -3.17
CA TYR A 191 0.25 4.21 -3.70
C TYR A 191 1.36 3.56 -4.55
N ALA A 192 2.05 4.33 -5.39
CA ALA A 192 3.16 3.82 -6.19
C ALA A 192 4.32 3.31 -5.31
N LEU A 193 4.65 4.00 -4.22
CA LEU A 193 5.66 3.53 -3.27
C LEU A 193 5.26 2.20 -2.63
N ILE A 194 3.99 2.07 -2.19
CA ILE A 194 3.45 0.84 -1.60
C ILE A 194 3.53 -0.31 -2.60
N ASP A 195 2.99 -0.11 -3.79
CA ASP A 195 2.92 -1.11 -4.86
C ASP A 195 4.33 -1.57 -5.29
N TYR A 196 5.25 -0.62 -5.41
CA TYR A 196 6.63 -0.91 -5.77
C TYR A 196 7.34 -1.76 -4.72
N VAL A 197 7.19 -1.43 -3.42
CA VAL A 197 7.77 -2.26 -2.35
C VAL A 197 7.15 -3.65 -2.34
N ASN A 198 5.84 -3.77 -2.57
CA ASN A 198 5.17 -5.06 -2.63
C ASN A 198 5.70 -5.93 -3.78
N PHE A 199 5.99 -5.33 -4.94
CA PHE A 199 6.40 -6.07 -6.14
C PHE A 199 7.91 -6.29 -6.27
N LYS A 200 8.72 -5.28 -5.91
CA LYS A 200 10.19 -5.27 -6.12
C LYS A 200 11.00 -5.34 -4.83
N GLY A 201 10.38 -5.12 -3.68
CA GLY A 201 11.06 -5.02 -2.40
C GLY A 201 11.72 -3.67 -2.15
N GLU A 202 12.33 -3.54 -0.99
CA GLU A 202 12.92 -2.29 -0.49
C GLU A 202 14.27 -1.95 -1.14
N GLY A 203 14.95 -2.92 -1.76
CA GLY A 203 16.27 -2.71 -2.39
C GLY A 203 17.42 -2.66 -1.39
N ILE A 204 17.27 -3.34 -0.25
CA ILE A 204 18.25 -3.36 0.85
C ILE A 204 19.02 -4.67 0.98
N LYS A 205 18.57 -5.75 0.31
CA LYS A 205 19.24 -7.04 0.34
C LYS A 205 20.32 -7.13 -0.73
N PRO A 206 21.59 -7.40 -0.38
CA PRO A 206 22.66 -7.57 -1.35
C PRO A 206 22.40 -8.70 -2.35
N GLU A 207 21.67 -9.73 -1.95
CA GLU A 207 21.34 -10.90 -2.77
C GLU A 207 20.33 -10.57 -3.88
N GLU A 208 19.61 -9.45 -3.76
CA GLU A 208 18.64 -8.97 -4.74
C GLU A 208 19.30 -8.05 -5.81
N ARG A 209 20.64 -8.10 -5.97
CA ARG A 209 21.40 -7.33 -6.97
C ARG A 209 21.89 -8.18 -8.13
N TYR A 210 21.92 -7.61 -9.33
CA TYR A 210 22.50 -8.22 -10.54
C TYR A 210 23.63 -7.35 -11.07
N GLN A 211 24.84 -7.93 -11.19
CA GLN A 211 26.05 -7.22 -11.62
C GLN A 211 26.35 -5.94 -10.80
N GLY A 212 25.95 -5.93 -9.53
CA GLY A 212 26.13 -4.78 -8.63
C GLY A 212 24.94 -3.81 -8.61
N GLU A 213 24.02 -3.92 -9.57
CA GLU A 213 22.84 -3.06 -9.70
C GLU A 213 21.63 -3.64 -8.97
N GLY A 214 20.92 -2.80 -8.22
CA GLY A 214 19.64 -3.15 -7.58
C GLY A 214 18.45 -2.57 -8.35
N TRP A 215 17.25 -3.08 -8.06
CA TRP A 215 15.99 -2.60 -8.64
C TRP A 215 14.89 -2.41 -7.59
N GLY A 216 15.25 -2.42 -6.30
CA GLY A 216 14.27 -2.20 -5.25
C GLY A 216 13.97 -0.71 -5.09
N LEU A 217 13.03 -0.38 -4.20
CA LEU A 217 12.57 1.00 -4.05
C LEU A 217 13.73 1.97 -3.76
N ARG A 218 14.68 1.57 -2.89
CA ARG A 218 15.89 2.35 -2.60
C ARG A 218 16.64 2.75 -3.86
N ASP A 219 16.84 1.81 -4.79
CA ASP A 219 17.67 2.02 -5.97
C ASP A 219 16.99 2.96 -6.99
N VAL A 220 15.66 2.90 -7.11
CA VAL A 220 14.89 3.78 -8.00
C VAL A 220 14.74 5.21 -7.47
N LEU A 221 14.80 5.39 -6.16
CA LEU A 221 14.71 6.72 -5.54
C LEU A 221 16.05 7.46 -5.46
N LEU A 222 17.17 6.85 -5.85
CA LEU A 222 18.52 7.43 -5.85
C LEU A 222 18.93 8.01 -7.21
#